data_AF-A0A0M2DTB2-F1
#
_entry.id   AF-A0A0M2DTB2-F1
#
_cell.length_a   1.000
_cell.length_b   1.000
_cell.length_c   1.000
_cell.angle_alpha   90.00
_cell.angle_beta   90.00
_cell.angle_gamma   90.00
#
_symmetry.space_group_name_H-M   'P 1'
#
loop_
_entity.id
_entity.type
_entity.pdbx_description
1 polymer ?
#
loop_
_entity_poly.entity_id
_entity_poly.type
_entity_poly.pdbx_seq_one_letter_code
_entity_poly.pdbx_strand_id
1 'polypeptide(L)'
;MHKHRACALYIQFCLTIKHLFGLALRQTTGFVQSLLALSGLPWPVPDFSTLCRRQRSLDVQVPYRPSSGGLNLLLDSTGIKFLGEGEWKCKKHGAERRRLR
;
A
#
# COMPACT_ATOMS: atom_id res chain seq x y z
N MET A 1 0.70 -18.25 -24.20
CA MET A 1 0.06 -17.18 -23.39
C MET A 1 0.48 -17.14 -21.90
N HIS A 2 1.14 -18.15 -21.34
CA HIS A 2 1.50 -18.18 -19.90
C HIS A 2 2.63 -17.21 -19.48
N LYS A 3 3.61 -16.95 -20.35
CA LYS A 3 4.78 -16.09 -20.04
C LYS A 3 4.40 -14.61 -19.78
N HIS A 4 3.39 -14.09 -20.48
CA HIS A 4 2.96 -12.70 -20.35
C HIS A 4 2.23 -12.40 -19.03
N ARG A 5 1.49 -13.38 -18.49
CA ARG A 5 0.74 -13.21 -17.23
C ARG A 5 1.65 -13.21 -16.00
N ALA A 6 2.65 -14.10 -15.97
CA ALA A 6 3.64 -14.14 -14.89
C ALA A 6 4.41 -12.81 -14.78
N CYS A 7 4.76 -12.20 -15.91
CA CYS A 7 5.46 -10.92 -15.95
C CYS A 7 4.60 -9.74 -15.43
N ALA A 8 3.29 -9.75 -15.72
CA ALA A 8 2.37 -8.71 -15.23
C ALA A 8 2.17 -8.76 -13.70
N LEU A 9 2.01 -9.95 -13.13
CA LEU A 9 1.86 -10.15 -11.67
C LEU A 9 3.10 -9.66 -10.91
N TYR A 10 4.28 -9.88 -11.47
CA TYR A 10 5.52 -9.48 -10.83
C TYR A 10 5.77 -7.97 -10.90
N ILE A 11 5.43 -7.33 -12.02
CA ILE A 11 5.44 -5.86 -12.10
C ILE A 11 4.43 -5.27 -11.09
N GLN A 12 3.25 -5.88 -10.96
CA GLN A 12 2.27 -5.46 -9.98
C GLN A 12 2.82 -5.55 -8.56
N PHE A 13 3.46 -6.67 -8.20
CA PHE A 13 4.12 -6.82 -6.90
C PHE A 13 5.12 -5.69 -6.63
N CYS A 14 6.03 -5.40 -7.56
CA CYS A 14 6.99 -4.29 -7.40
C CYS A 14 6.28 -2.94 -7.21
N LEU A 15 5.24 -2.66 -7.99
CA LEU A 15 4.49 -1.40 -7.89
C LEU A 15 3.64 -1.33 -6.62
N THR A 16 3.10 -2.44 -6.11
CA THR A 16 2.40 -2.47 -4.83
C THR A 16 3.36 -2.14 -3.69
N ILE A 17 4.57 -2.72 -3.69
CA ILE A 17 5.62 -2.40 -2.71
C ILE A 17 5.99 -0.91 -2.75
N LYS A 18 6.16 -0.34 -3.96
CA LYS A 18 6.40 1.09 -4.13
C LYS A 18 5.33 1.94 -3.43
N HIS A 19 4.05 1.64 -3.65
CA HIS A 19 2.95 2.41 -3.07
C HIS A 19 2.79 2.20 -1.57
N LEU A 20 2.95 0.96 -1.08
CA LEU A 20 2.82 0.64 0.35
C LEU A 20 3.88 1.33 1.20
N PHE A 21 5.12 1.42 0.71
CA PHE A 21 6.25 2.00 1.45
C PHE A 21 6.59 3.44 1.03
N GLY A 22 5.84 4.03 0.10
CA GLY A 22 6.11 5.40 -0.38
C GLY A 22 7.47 5.57 -1.07
N LEU A 23 8.01 4.51 -1.66
CA LEU A 23 9.38 4.50 -2.21
C LEU A 23 9.45 5.14 -3.61
N ALA A 24 10.60 5.75 -3.91
CA ALA A 24 10.93 6.08 -5.30
C ALA A 24 11.12 4.79 -6.12
N LEU A 25 10.86 4.83 -7.43
CA LEU A 25 10.91 3.63 -8.28
C LEU A 25 12.32 2.99 -8.32
N ARG A 26 13.39 3.80 -8.27
CA ARG A 26 14.78 3.30 -8.17
C ARG A 26 15.10 2.64 -6.83
N GLN A 27 14.50 3.13 -5.74
CA GLN A 27 14.65 2.50 -4.42
C GLN A 27 13.86 1.19 -4.37
N THR A 28 12.68 1.17 -5.00
CA THR A 28 11.82 -0.03 -5.08
C THR A 28 12.57 -1.20 -5.73
N THR A 29 13.33 -0.97 -6.81
CA THR A 29 14.10 -2.04 -7.47
C THR A 29 15.12 -2.68 -6.53
N GLY A 30 15.90 -1.87 -5.80
CA GLY A 30 16.88 -2.38 -4.84
C GLY A 30 16.21 -3.06 -3.64
N PHE A 31 15.15 -2.47 -3.11
CA PHE A 31 14.39 -3.02 -2.00
C PHE A 31 13.78 -4.39 -2.33
N VAL A 32 13.15 -4.52 -3.51
CA VAL A 32 12.59 -5.81 -3.98
C VAL A 32 13.69 -6.84 -4.20
N GLN A 33 14.85 -6.44 -4.73
CA GLN A 33 15.99 -7.33 -4.89
C GLN A 33 16.49 -7.90 -3.56
N SER A 34 16.65 -7.04 -2.54
CA SER A 34 17.03 -7.47 -1.19
C SER A 34 15.97 -8.36 -0.55
N LEU A 35 14.68 -8.04 -0.72
CA LEU A 35 13.58 -8.86 -0.21
C LEU A 35 13.58 -10.26 -0.83
N LEU A 36 13.81 -10.37 -2.14
CA LEU A 36 13.86 -11.65 -2.84
C LEU A 36 15.06 -12.49 -2.41
N ALA A 37 16.24 -11.86 -2.28
CA ALA A 37 17.43 -12.51 -1.76
C ALA A 37 17.20 -13.05 -0.33
N LEU A 38 16.54 -12.25 0.53
CA LEU A 38 16.19 -12.68 1.90
C LEU A 38 15.19 -13.84 1.91
N SER A 39 14.23 -13.83 0.99
CA SER A 39 13.22 -14.90 0.87
C SER A 39 13.72 -16.18 0.18
N GLY A 40 14.95 -16.19 -0.34
CA GLY A 40 15.50 -17.32 -1.09
C GLY A 40 14.82 -17.56 -2.45
N LEU A 41 14.10 -16.57 -2.99
CA LEU A 41 13.36 -16.70 -4.25
C LEU A 41 14.26 -16.30 -5.44
N PRO A 42 14.51 -17.19 -6.41
CA PRO A 42 15.37 -16.91 -7.56
C PRO A 42 14.61 -16.15 -8.67
N TRP A 43 13.85 -15.11 -8.32
CA TRP A 43 13.09 -14.33 -9.29
C TRP A 43 13.90 -13.15 -9.82
N PRO A 44 14.04 -12.99 -11.16
CA PRO A 44 14.77 -11.87 -11.73
C PRO A 44 13.96 -10.58 -11.56
N VAL A 45 14.55 -9.57 -10.92
CA VAL A 45 13.93 -8.23 -10.75
C VAL A 45 13.85 -7.52 -12.10
N PRO A 46 12.70 -6.90 -12.45
CA PRO A 46 12.58 -6.20 -13.72
C PRO A 46 13.42 -4.93 -13.64
N ASP A 47 14.09 -4.59 -14.74
CA ASP A 47 14.88 -3.37 -14.77
C ASP A 47 14.01 -2.12 -14.57
N PHE A 48 14.66 -1.04 -14.13
CA PHE A 48 13.99 0.24 -13.88
C PHE A 48 13.18 0.71 -15.10
N SER A 49 13.73 0.54 -16.31
CA SER A 49 13.09 0.94 -17.57
C SER A 49 11.80 0.17 -17.84
N THR A 50 11.74 -1.12 -17.51
CA THR A 50 10.53 -1.94 -17.65
C THR A 50 9.48 -1.52 -16.64
N LEU A 51 9.85 -1.35 -15.37
CA LEU A 51 8.91 -0.88 -14.35
C LEU A 51 8.36 0.51 -14.69
N CYS A 52 9.21 1.45 -15.12
CA CYS A 52 8.81 2.81 -15.45
C CYS A 52 7.83 2.88 -16.63
N ARG A 53 8.07 2.10 -17.69
CA ARG A 53 7.15 2.01 -18.83
C ARG A 53 5.83 1.36 -18.44
N ARG A 54 5.87 0.30 -17.63
CA ARG A 54 4.68 -0.47 -17.27
C ARG A 54 3.83 0.22 -16.22
N GLN A 55 4.41 0.99 -15.30
CA GLN A 55 3.66 1.79 -14.33
C GLN A 55 2.63 2.73 -15.00
N ARG A 56 2.90 3.21 -16.21
CA ARG A 56 1.97 4.11 -16.92
C ARG A 56 0.69 3.44 -17.42
N SER A 57 0.73 2.14 -17.69
CA SER A 57 -0.38 1.41 -18.31
C SER A 57 -0.92 0.26 -17.47
N LEU A 58 -0.22 -0.11 -16.40
CA LEU A 58 -0.63 -1.18 -15.50
C LEU A 58 -1.50 -0.59 -14.40
N ASP A 59 -2.75 -1.03 -14.34
CA ASP A 59 -3.64 -0.74 -13.22
C ASP A 59 -3.25 -1.61 -12.03
N VAL A 60 -2.67 -0.98 -10.99
CA VAL A 60 -2.15 -1.68 -9.81
C VAL A 60 -3.32 -1.97 -8.89
N GLN A 61 -3.80 -3.20 -8.91
CA GLN A 61 -4.83 -3.65 -7.97
C GLN A 61 -4.20 -3.85 -6.59
N VAL A 62 -4.54 -2.97 -5.64
CA VAL A 62 -4.25 -3.13 -4.22
C VAL A 62 -5.57 -3.54 -3.55
N PRO A 63 -5.80 -4.85 -3.32
CA PRO A 63 -7.06 -5.31 -2.77
C PRO A 63 -7.27 -4.71 -1.38
N TYR A 64 -8.39 -4.02 -1.20
CA TYR A 64 -8.82 -3.48 0.09
C TYR A 64 -9.67 -4.51 0.82
N ARG A 65 -9.33 -4.78 2.09
CA ARG A 65 -10.19 -5.56 2.99
C ARG A 65 -10.97 -4.57 3.86
N PRO A 66 -12.31 -4.50 3.74
CA PRO A 66 -13.11 -3.61 4.58
C PRO A 66 -12.95 -4.00 6.05
N SER A 67 -12.84 -2.98 6.91
CA SER A 67 -12.93 -3.20 8.36
C SER A 67 -14.35 -3.64 8.71
N SER A 68 -14.48 -4.51 9.71
CA SER A 68 -15.78 -4.93 10.23
C SER A 68 -16.50 -3.83 11.02
N GLY A 69 -15.78 -2.81 11.49
CA GLY A 69 -16.33 -1.62 12.15
C GLY A 69 -16.35 -0.39 11.25
N GLY A 70 -17.14 0.63 11.63
CA GLY A 70 -17.20 1.90 10.91
C GLY A 70 -15.86 2.65 10.95
N LEU A 71 -15.35 3.03 9.78
CA LEU A 71 -14.19 3.92 9.64
C LEU A 71 -14.67 5.36 9.45
N ASN A 72 -14.16 6.28 10.27
CA ASN A 72 -14.42 7.71 10.11
C ASN A 72 -13.27 8.33 9.31
N LEU A 73 -13.59 8.94 8.16
CA LEU A 73 -12.63 9.65 7.32
C LEU A 73 -12.51 11.12 7.75
N LEU A 74 -11.32 11.53 8.18
CA LEU A 74 -11.00 12.92 8.46
C LEU A 74 -10.18 13.51 7.30
N LEU A 75 -10.71 14.54 6.65
CA LEU A 75 -10.00 15.33 5.65
C LEU A 75 -9.61 16.67 6.26
N ASP A 76 -8.31 16.96 6.32
CA ASP A 76 -7.76 18.24 6.76
C ASP A 76 -6.75 18.79 5.74
N SER A 77 -6.29 20.03 5.91
CA SER A 77 -5.29 20.64 5.01
C SER A 77 -3.92 19.95 5.05
N THR A 78 -3.70 19.04 6.01
CA THR A 78 -2.49 18.21 6.12
C THR A 78 -2.66 16.82 5.48
N GLY A 79 -3.88 16.44 5.10
CA GLY A 79 -4.17 15.22 4.36
C GLY A 79 -5.35 14.43 4.89
N ILE A 80 -5.27 13.11 4.68
CA ILE A 80 -6.34 12.14 4.93
C ILE A 80 -5.97 11.29 6.15
N LYS A 81 -6.87 11.19 7.13
CA LYS A 81 -6.72 10.30 8.30
C LYS A 81 -7.94 9.41 8.45
N PHE A 82 -7.72 8.12 8.59
CA PHE A 82 -8.77 7.15 8.94
C PHE A 82 -8.72 6.92 10.44
N LEU A 83 -9.88 7.08 11.11
CA LEU A 83 -10.02 6.89 12.56
C LEU A 83 -11.01 5.76 12.83
N GLY A 84 -10.73 4.97 13.85
CA GLY A 84 -11.66 3.94 14.33
C GLY A 84 -12.96 4.55 14.87
N GLU A 85 -13.95 3.69 15.09
CA GLU A 85 -15.19 4.06 15.77
C GLU A 85 -14.89 4.68 17.14
N GLY A 86 -15.38 5.90 17.38
CA GLY A 86 -15.17 6.64 18.63
C GLY A 86 -13.87 7.45 18.72
N GLU A 87 -12.83 7.13 17.94
CA GLU A 87 -11.55 7.87 17.97
C GLU A 87 -11.70 9.31 17.47
N TRP A 88 -12.55 9.51 16.45
CA TRP A 88 -12.90 10.85 15.96
C TRP A 88 -13.58 11.69 17.05
N LYS A 89 -14.54 11.10 17.78
CA LYS A 89 -15.28 11.78 18.86
C LYS A 89 -14.33 12.15 20.00
N CYS A 90 -13.45 11.22 20.41
CA CYS A 90 -12.42 11.48 21.42
C CYS A 90 -11.45 12.59 21.00
N LYS A 91 -11.05 12.63 19.72
CA LYS A 91 -10.13 13.65 19.20
C LYS A 91 -10.77 15.04 19.09
N LYS A 92 -12.06 15.12 18.73
CA LYS A 92 -12.79 16.41 18.60
C LYS A 92 -13.32 16.94 19.92
N HIS A 93 -13.78 16.07 20.81
CA HIS A 93 -14.55 16.45 21.99
C HIS A 93 -13.94 15.98 23.33
N GLY A 94 -12.76 15.35 23.30
CA GLY A 94 -12.14 14.76 24.50
C GLY A 94 -12.78 13.42 24.89
N ALA A 95 -12.19 12.74 25.87
CA ALA A 95 -12.72 11.49 26.39
C ALA A 95 -14.07 11.71 27.09
N GLU A 96 -15.09 10.95 26.71
CA GLU A 96 -16.39 11.03 27.34
C GLU A 96 -16.29 10.52 28.79
N ARG A 97 -16.64 11.37 29.76
CA ARG A 97 -16.73 10.97 31.16
C ARG A 97 -17.85 9.93 31.30
N ARG A 98 -17.51 8.71 31.70
CA ARG A 98 -18.47 7.63 31.97
C ARG A 98 -19.54 8.17 32.93
N ARG A 99 -20.78 8.35 32.46
CA ARG A 99 -21.90 8.59 33.36
C ARG A 99 -22.13 7.30 34.14
N LEU A 100 -21.57 7.23 35.34
CA LEU A 100 -21.98 6.26 36.34
C LEU A 100 -23.46 6.57 36.64
N ARG A 101 -24.33 5.62 36.31
CA ARG A 101 -25.67 5.55 36.90
C ARG A 101 -25.57 4.79 38.20
#